data_AF-A0A6N7PFW7-F1
#
_entry.id   AF-A0A6N7PFW7-F1
#
_cell.length_a   1.000
_cell.length_b   1.000
_cell.length_c   1.000
_cell.angle_alpha   90.00
_cell.angle_beta   90.00
_cell.angle_gamma   90.00
#
_symmetry.space_group_name_H-M   'P 1'
#
loop_
_entity.id
_entity.type
_entity.pdbx_description
1 polymer ?
#
loop_
_entity_poly.entity_id
_entity_poly.type
_entity_poly.pdbx_seq_one_letter_code
_entity_poly.pdbx_strand_id
1 'polypeptide(L)'
;MQARVLSLSALLALLLAPAAGLAEEPTAPPAAKVFPSPAPREVWYGWQTLTIAGASLGVGTFPAALFGVHPYVWPLGLGGVVLGGPIVHWKHGRVGRGFAVLGMNVGGAALGMGLSMPVGCVFEKCDGIYFQYLWAGSYLGALIGVAIDAAFLSKYEPPEPREAALLPRGFESITPMIDVRPDRTVLGVRGLF
;
A
#
# COMPACT_ATOMS: atom_id res chain seq x y z
N MET A 1 -49.12 -37.55 86.61
CA MET A 1 -47.84 -37.54 85.88
C MET A 1 -48.01 -36.67 84.64
N GLN A 2 -47.59 -35.41 84.69
CA GLN A 2 -47.62 -34.48 83.56
C GLN A 2 -46.19 -34.01 83.31
N ALA A 3 -45.58 -34.48 82.22
CA ALA A 3 -44.23 -34.14 81.82
C ALA A 3 -44.26 -32.84 81.01
N ARG A 4 -43.50 -31.85 81.48
CA ARG A 4 -43.19 -30.60 80.77
C ARG A 4 -42.20 -30.92 79.65
N VAL A 5 -42.53 -30.57 78.40
CA VAL A 5 -41.58 -30.51 77.29
C VAL A 5 -41.34 -29.03 77.01
N LEU A 6 -40.26 -28.50 77.59
CA LEU A 6 -39.77 -27.15 77.33
C LEU A 6 -39.07 -27.13 75.96
N SER A 7 -39.52 -26.20 75.13
CA SER A 7 -39.12 -25.98 73.75
C SER A 7 -37.64 -25.59 73.63
N LEU A 8 -36.86 -26.45 72.96
CA LEU A 8 -35.43 -26.28 72.69
C LEU A 8 -35.14 -25.36 71.48
N SER A 9 -36.15 -24.71 70.91
CA SER A 9 -36.04 -24.06 69.59
C SER A 9 -35.42 -22.65 69.60
N ALA A 10 -35.15 -22.05 70.77
CA ALA A 10 -34.69 -20.66 70.85
C ALA A 10 -33.16 -20.47 70.81
N LEU A 11 -32.36 -21.53 71.02
CA LEU A 11 -30.89 -21.40 71.08
C LEU A 11 -30.17 -21.62 69.74
N LEU A 12 -30.85 -22.12 68.70
CA LEU A 12 -30.21 -22.43 67.42
C LEU A 12 -30.30 -21.30 66.37
N ALA A 13 -30.90 -20.16 66.71
CA ALA A 13 -31.04 -19.02 65.81
C ALA A 13 -29.91 -17.97 65.94
N LEU A 14 -29.01 -18.09 66.95
CA LEU A 14 -27.96 -17.09 67.19
C LEU A 14 -26.57 -17.46 66.63
N LEU A 15 -26.38 -18.66 66.08
CA LEU A 15 -25.08 -19.15 65.60
C LEU A 15 -24.88 -19.11 64.08
N LEU A 16 -25.83 -18.54 63.34
CA LEU A 16 -25.82 -18.41 61.88
C LEU A 16 -25.75 -16.94 61.44
N ALA A 17 -24.97 -16.12 62.14
CA ALA A 17 -24.50 -14.87 61.55
C ALA A 17 -23.38 -15.22 60.56
N PRO A 18 -23.60 -15.11 59.23
CA PRO A 18 -22.52 -15.30 58.29
C PRO A 18 -21.49 -14.22 58.59
N ALA A 19 -20.23 -14.61 58.73
CA ALA A 19 -19.12 -13.67 58.67
C ALA A 19 -19.23 -12.98 57.30
N ALA A 20 -19.81 -11.77 57.29
CA ALA A 20 -19.74 -10.87 56.16
C ALA A 20 -18.26 -10.50 56.03
N GLY A 21 -17.53 -11.34 55.29
CA GLY A 21 -16.19 -11.03 54.85
C GLY A 21 -16.26 -9.67 54.20
N LEU A 22 -15.49 -8.73 54.74
CA LEU A 22 -15.21 -7.46 54.09
C LEU A 22 -14.54 -7.83 52.77
N ALA A 23 -15.34 -7.97 51.71
CA ALA A 23 -14.83 -8.10 50.36
C ALA A 23 -13.98 -6.85 50.15
N GLU A 24 -12.67 -7.04 49.99
CA GLU A 24 -11.79 -5.96 49.57
C GLU A 24 -12.42 -5.34 48.33
N GLU A 25 -12.75 -4.05 48.44
CA GLU A 25 -13.27 -3.29 47.33
C GLU A 25 -12.25 -3.44 46.18
N PRO A 26 -12.64 -4.03 45.04
CA PRO A 26 -11.70 -4.31 43.96
C PRO A 26 -10.98 -3.02 43.62
N THR A 27 -9.68 -2.97 43.93
CA THR A 27 -8.88 -1.78 43.68
C THR A 27 -8.95 -1.52 42.19
N ALA A 28 -9.58 -0.42 41.78
CA ALA A 28 -9.75 -0.11 40.38
C ALA A 28 -8.38 -0.22 39.70
N PRO A 29 -8.25 -1.04 38.63
CA PRO A 29 -6.97 -1.22 37.98
C PRO A 29 -6.42 0.17 37.62
N PRO A 30 -5.12 0.43 37.86
CA PRO A 30 -4.54 1.73 37.65
C PRO A 30 -4.87 2.19 36.24
N ALA A 31 -5.45 3.39 36.11
CA ALA A 31 -5.89 3.93 34.83
C ALA A 31 -4.76 3.76 33.80
N ALA A 32 -5.05 3.01 32.74
CA ALA A 32 -4.08 2.76 31.69
C ALA A 32 -3.59 4.12 31.17
N LYS A 33 -2.27 4.32 31.17
CA LYS A 33 -1.67 5.54 30.60
C LYS A 33 -2.02 5.55 29.11
N VAL A 34 -2.92 6.44 28.71
CA VAL A 34 -3.21 6.67 27.29
C VAL A 34 -2.00 7.39 26.71
N PHE A 35 -1.18 6.67 25.96
CA PHE A 35 -0.12 7.29 25.17
C PHE A 35 -0.77 7.94 23.95
N PRO A 36 -0.43 9.20 23.61
CA PRO A 36 -0.92 9.81 22.39
C PRO A 36 -0.50 8.96 21.19
N SER A 37 -1.44 8.68 20.29
CA SER A 37 -1.15 7.97 19.05
C SER A 37 -0.09 8.77 18.27
N PRO A 38 0.99 8.13 17.77
CA PRO A 38 1.93 8.81 16.91
C PRO A 38 1.20 9.45 15.73
N ALA A 39 1.50 10.71 15.42
CA ALA A 39 0.91 11.38 14.27
C ALA A 39 1.09 10.52 13.00
N PRO A 40 0.08 10.47 12.10
CA PRO A 40 0.19 9.76 10.83
C PRO A 40 1.48 10.14 10.11
N ARG A 41 2.29 9.13 9.76
CA ARG A 41 3.54 9.34 9.00
C ARG A 41 3.26 9.16 7.53
N GLU A 42 3.53 10.18 6.72
CA GLU A 42 3.54 10.03 5.27
C GLU A 42 4.61 9.02 4.85
N VAL A 43 4.20 7.98 4.12
CA VAL A 43 5.09 7.00 3.51
C VAL A 43 5.30 7.37 2.05
N TRP A 44 6.56 7.56 1.67
CA TRP A 44 6.96 7.83 0.30
C TRP A 44 7.20 6.53 -0.48
N TYR A 45 6.53 6.39 -1.62
CA TYR A 45 6.66 5.24 -2.52
C TYR A 45 7.05 5.66 -3.94
N GLY A 46 7.50 6.92 -4.13
CA GLY A 46 7.93 7.42 -5.44
C GLY A 46 9.12 6.67 -6.03
N TRP A 47 9.92 6.00 -5.19
CA TRP A 47 10.97 5.10 -5.66
C TRP A 47 10.44 3.99 -6.58
N GLN A 48 9.20 3.50 -6.39
CA GLN A 48 8.61 2.47 -7.23
C GLN A 48 8.38 2.99 -8.66
N THR A 49 7.84 4.20 -8.80
CA THR A 49 7.67 4.86 -10.09
C THR A 49 9.04 5.09 -10.75
N LEU A 50 10.04 5.54 -9.99
CA LEU A 50 11.40 5.77 -10.51
C LEU A 50 12.07 4.48 -10.99
N THR A 51 11.92 3.37 -10.26
CA THR A 51 12.45 2.06 -10.67
C THR A 51 11.81 1.59 -11.98
N ILE A 52 10.49 1.71 -12.11
CA ILE A 52 9.78 1.33 -13.33
C ILE A 52 10.23 2.22 -14.49
N ALA A 53 10.33 3.54 -14.28
CA ALA A 53 10.80 4.47 -15.31
C ALA A 53 12.24 4.18 -15.74
N GLY A 54 13.14 3.91 -14.79
CA GLY A 54 14.53 3.52 -15.08
C GLY A 54 14.63 2.21 -15.87
N ALA A 55 13.86 1.18 -15.48
CA ALA A 55 13.80 -0.07 -16.22
C ALA A 55 13.24 0.13 -17.64
N SER A 56 12.20 0.95 -17.77
CA SER A 56 11.55 1.25 -19.05
C SER A 56 12.46 2.05 -19.99
N LEU A 57 13.24 2.98 -19.44
CA LEU A 57 14.32 3.64 -20.17
C LEU A 57 15.36 2.64 -20.64
N GLY A 58 15.82 1.75 -19.77
CA GLY A 58 16.78 0.70 -20.13
C GLY A 58 16.27 -0.16 -21.30
N VAL A 59 15.01 -0.59 -21.25
CA VAL A 59 14.36 -1.33 -22.34
C VAL A 59 14.32 -0.51 -23.64
N GLY A 60 14.06 0.79 -23.57
CA GLY A 60 13.98 1.68 -24.73
C GLY A 60 15.33 2.04 -25.36
N THR A 61 16.36 2.27 -24.54
CA THR A 61 17.62 2.88 -24.99
C THR A 61 18.76 1.88 -25.13
N PHE A 62 18.81 0.83 -24.28
CA PHE A 62 19.92 -0.12 -24.30
C PHE A 62 19.98 -0.93 -25.61
N PRO A 63 18.87 -1.51 -26.13
CA PRO A 63 18.92 -2.20 -27.42
C PRO A 63 19.23 -1.23 -28.56
N ALA A 64 18.75 0.02 -28.49
CA ALA A 64 19.04 1.03 -29.49
C ALA A 64 20.54 1.37 -29.55
N ALA A 65 21.22 1.41 -28.39
CA ALA A 65 22.65 1.67 -28.30
C ALA A 65 23.51 0.49 -28.81
N LEU A 66 23.07 -0.75 -28.60
CA LEU A 66 23.85 -1.95 -28.99
C LEU A 66 23.60 -2.41 -30.43
N PHE A 67 22.34 -2.30 -30.89
CA PHE A 67 21.88 -2.92 -32.13
C PHE A 67 21.32 -1.92 -33.15
N GLY A 68 21.36 -0.62 -32.82
CA GLY A 68 20.78 0.44 -33.62
C GLY A 68 19.28 0.65 -33.38
N VAL A 69 18.74 1.72 -33.97
CA VAL A 69 17.36 2.17 -33.76
C VAL A 69 16.38 1.23 -34.45
N HIS A 70 15.71 0.38 -33.67
CA HIS A 70 14.58 -0.42 -34.14
C HIS A 70 13.22 0.23 -33.79
N PRO A 71 12.23 0.20 -34.71
CA PRO A 71 10.96 0.91 -34.54
C PRO A 71 10.10 0.39 -33.38
N TYR A 72 10.33 -0.83 -32.90
CA TYR A 72 9.53 -1.46 -31.85
C TYR A 72 10.09 -1.26 -30.43
N VAL A 73 11.36 -0.86 -30.29
CA VAL A 73 12.03 -0.76 -28.99
C VAL A 73 11.58 0.51 -28.24
N TRP A 74 11.47 1.63 -28.96
CA TRP A 74 11.06 2.92 -28.40
C TRP A 74 9.62 2.93 -27.87
N PRO A 75 8.61 2.42 -28.59
CA PRO A 75 7.24 2.38 -28.07
C PRO A 75 7.10 1.55 -26.80
N LEU A 76 7.83 0.42 -26.70
CA LEU A 76 7.74 -0.47 -25.55
C LEU A 76 8.28 0.20 -24.29
N GLY A 77 9.48 0.79 -24.37
CA GLY A 77 10.04 1.52 -23.23
C GLY A 77 9.23 2.77 -22.88
N LEU A 78 8.71 3.50 -23.87
CA LEU A 78 7.89 4.69 -23.61
C LEU A 78 6.58 4.31 -22.91
N GLY A 79 5.96 3.19 -23.32
CA GLY A 79 4.77 2.65 -22.66
C GLY A 79 5.01 2.39 -21.18
N GLY A 80 6.16 1.82 -20.82
CA GLY A 80 6.55 1.61 -19.43
C GLY A 80 6.75 2.93 -18.64
N VAL A 81 7.37 3.94 -19.24
CA VAL A 81 7.54 5.26 -18.62
C VAL A 81 6.18 5.94 -18.40
N VAL A 82 5.30 5.90 -19.39
CA VAL A 82 3.99 6.57 -19.34
C VAL A 82 3.03 5.88 -18.37
N LEU A 83 2.96 4.55 -18.39
CA LEU A 83 2.00 3.76 -17.61
C LEU A 83 2.51 3.34 -16.23
N GLY A 84 3.82 3.37 -15.99
CA GLY A 84 4.42 2.92 -14.73
C GLY A 84 3.85 3.61 -13.50
N GLY A 85 3.88 4.95 -13.47
CA GLY A 85 3.30 5.74 -12.38
C GLY A 85 1.81 5.48 -12.17
N PRO A 86 0.95 5.60 -13.19
CA PRO A 86 -0.48 5.31 -13.07
C PRO A 86 -0.80 3.95 -12.46
N ILE A 87 -0.10 2.89 -12.91
CA ILE A 87 -0.27 1.54 -12.36
C ILE A 87 0.08 1.50 -10.88
N VAL A 88 1.16 2.14 -10.46
CA VAL A 88 1.56 2.24 -9.05
C VAL A 88 0.50 2.97 -8.24
N HIS A 89 -0.02 4.10 -8.71
CA HIS A 89 -1.10 4.83 -8.01
C HIS A 89 -2.35 3.98 -7.85
N TRP A 90 -2.77 3.26 -8.90
CA TRP A 90 -3.91 2.37 -8.86
C TRP A 90 -3.73 1.20 -7.90
N LYS A 91 -2.51 0.64 -7.81
CA LYS A 91 -2.18 -0.40 -6.82
C LYS A 91 -2.30 0.08 -5.37
N HIS A 92 -2.14 1.38 -5.12
CA HIS A 92 -2.35 1.98 -3.80
C HIS A 92 -3.77 2.55 -3.62
N GLY A 93 -4.74 2.17 -4.44
CA GLY A 93 -6.13 2.62 -4.34
C GLY A 93 -6.39 4.07 -4.76
N ARG A 94 -5.42 4.74 -5.42
CA ARG A 94 -5.50 6.16 -5.80
C ARG A 94 -5.82 6.35 -7.26
N VAL A 95 -7.03 5.96 -7.64
CA VAL A 95 -7.51 5.97 -9.03
C VAL A 95 -7.39 7.36 -9.67
N GLY A 96 -7.88 8.39 -8.96
CA GLY A 96 -7.83 9.78 -9.45
C GLY A 96 -6.41 10.30 -9.68
N ARG A 97 -5.47 10.04 -8.75
CA ARG A 97 -4.07 10.43 -8.94
C ARG A 97 -3.43 9.66 -10.11
N GLY A 98 -3.77 8.38 -10.28
CA GLY A 98 -3.27 7.60 -11.41
C GLY A 98 -3.69 8.17 -12.77
N PHE A 99 -4.94 8.63 -12.92
CA PHE A 99 -5.37 9.31 -14.16
C PHE A 99 -4.71 10.69 -14.35
N ALA A 100 -4.52 11.46 -13.28
CA ALA A 100 -3.81 12.73 -13.35
C ALA A 100 -2.36 12.55 -13.83
N VAL A 101 -1.64 11.57 -13.26
CA VAL A 101 -0.28 11.21 -13.68
C VAL A 101 -0.26 10.67 -15.11
N LEU A 102 -1.25 9.88 -15.51
CA LEU A 102 -1.35 9.39 -16.89
C LEU A 102 -1.48 10.56 -17.88
N GLY A 103 -2.38 11.50 -17.60
CA GLY A 103 -2.55 12.70 -18.41
C GLY A 103 -1.27 13.55 -18.46
N MET A 104 -0.59 13.71 -17.33
CA MET A 104 0.69 14.43 -17.26
C MET A 104 1.78 13.74 -18.09
N ASN A 105 1.91 12.42 -18.02
CA ASN A 105 2.92 11.67 -18.76
C ASN A 105 2.63 11.64 -20.26
N VAL A 106 1.36 11.40 -20.66
CA VAL A 106 0.94 11.43 -22.07
C VAL A 106 1.09 12.84 -22.65
N GLY A 107 0.62 13.86 -21.92
CA GLY A 107 0.75 15.26 -22.31
C GLY A 107 2.22 15.69 -22.39
N GLY A 108 3.03 15.32 -21.40
CA GLY A 108 4.48 15.53 -21.39
C GLY A 108 5.15 14.89 -22.59
N ALA A 109 4.83 13.62 -22.90
CA ALA A 109 5.36 12.92 -24.06
C ALA A 109 4.98 13.62 -25.38
N ALA A 110 3.70 13.98 -25.55
CA ALA A 110 3.22 14.67 -26.75
C ALA A 110 3.88 16.06 -26.92
N LEU A 111 4.01 16.82 -25.84
CA LEU A 111 4.70 18.12 -25.86
C LEU A 111 6.18 17.96 -26.18
N GLY A 112 6.85 16.99 -25.55
CA GLY A 112 8.25 16.69 -25.83
C GLY A 112 8.48 16.27 -27.29
N MET A 113 7.58 15.48 -27.85
CA MET A 113 7.58 15.12 -29.27
C MET A 113 7.50 16.37 -30.15
N GLY A 114 6.51 17.23 -29.92
CA GLY A 114 6.33 18.46 -30.71
C GLY A 114 7.52 19.42 -30.61
N LEU A 115 8.05 19.61 -29.41
CA LEU A 115 9.20 20.50 -29.16
C LEU A 115 10.52 19.96 -29.74
N SER A 116 10.63 18.65 -29.97
CA SER A 116 11.82 18.05 -30.58
C SER A 116 11.87 18.18 -32.10
N MET A 117 10.73 18.46 -32.76
CA MET A 117 10.67 18.57 -34.22
C MET A 117 11.56 19.70 -34.77
N PRO A 118 11.55 20.94 -34.22
CA PRO A 118 12.47 21.98 -34.65
C PRO A 118 13.94 21.61 -34.42
N VAL A 119 14.24 20.85 -33.35
CA VAL A 119 15.61 20.42 -33.03
C VAL A 119 16.12 19.48 -34.12
N GLY A 120 15.34 18.47 -34.52
CA GLY A 120 15.73 17.59 -35.63
C GLY A 120 15.99 18.35 -36.92
N CYS A 121 15.16 19.35 -37.22
CA CYS A 121 15.31 20.24 -38.37
C CYS A 121 16.65 20.99 -38.41
N VAL A 122 17.14 21.48 -37.26
CA VAL A 122 18.41 22.21 -37.16
C VAL A 122 19.60 21.32 -37.48
N PHE A 123 19.56 20.04 -37.08
CA PHE A 123 20.68 19.12 -37.28
C PHE A 123 20.65 18.41 -38.64
N GLU A 124 19.47 18.23 -39.21
CA GLU A 124 19.27 17.33 -40.35
C GLU A 124 18.67 18.02 -41.60
N LYS A 125 18.70 19.36 -41.68
CA LYS A 125 18.23 20.14 -42.86
C LYS A 125 16.76 19.96 -43.25
N CYS A 126 15.91 19.42 -42.36
CA CYS A 126 14.47 19.25 -42.56
C CYS A 126 14.06 18.46 -43.83
N ASP A 127 14.91 17.56 -44.33
CA ASP A 127 14.61 16.75 -45.52
C ASP A 127 13.76 15.49 -45.20
N GLY A 128 13.44 15.25 -43.92
CA GLY A 128 12.63 14.10 -43.50
C GLY A 128 12.12 14.16 -42.05
N ILE A 129 11.40 13.09 -41.67
CA ILE A 129 10.94 12.88 -40.29
C ILE A 129 11.95 12.00 -39.56
N TYR A 130 12.65 12.60 -38.62
CA TYR A 130 13.67 11.92 -37.83
C TYR A 130 13.08 11.38 -36.52
N PHE A 131 12.56 10.16 -36.60
CA PHE A 131 11.89 9.49 -35.48
C PHE A 131 12.73 9.44 -34.19
N GLN A 132 14.05 9.38 -34.28
CA GLN A 132 14.94 9.40 -33.12
C GLN A 132 14.76 10.64 -32.24
N TYR A 133 14.63 11.84 -32.83
CA TYR A 133 14.42 13.07 -32.07
C TYR A 133 13.02 13.13 -31.49
N LEU A 134 12.01 12.68 -32.26
CA LEU A 134 10.62 12.59 -31.79
C LEU A 134 10.50 11.68 -30.56
N TRP A 135 11.10 10.50 -30.60
CA TRP A 135 11.11 9.58 -29.48
C TRP A 135 11.92 10.13 -28.32
N ALA A 136 13.14 10.64 -28.54
CA ALA A 136 13.95 11.25 -27.48
C ALA A 136 13.22 12.39 -26.76
N GLY A 137 12.56 13.29 -27.52
CA GLY A 137 11.72 14.35 -26.98
C GLY A 137 10.55 13.81 -26.17
N SER A 138 9.85 12.79 -26.67
CA SER A 138 8.75 12.13 -25.97
C SER A 138 9.18 11.54 -24.63
N TYR A 139 10.33 10.85 -24.61
CA TYR A 139 10.90 10.29 -23.38
C TYR A 139 11.25 11.39 -22.39
N LEU A 140 11.91 12.46 -22.83
CA LEU A 140 12.27 13.57 -21.96
C LEU A 140 11.02 14.21 -21.33
N GLY A 141 10.00 14.49 -22.14
CA GLY A 141 8.74 15.05 -21.65
C GLY A 141 8.02 14.13 -20.66
N ALA A 142 7.96 12.83 -20.93
CA ALA A 142 7.38 11.85 -20.00
C ALA A 142 8.17 11.72 -18.70
N LEU A 143 9.51 11.76 -18.76
CA LEU A 143 10.38 11.69 -17.57
C LEU A 143 10.21 12.90 -16.65
N ILE A 144 9.97 14.09 -17.20
CA ILE A 144 9.62 15.26 -16.39
C ILE A 144 8.33 14.99 -15.61
N GLY A 145 7.31 14.40 -16.25
CA GLY A 145 6.09 13.96 -15.59
C GLY A 145 6.35 12.95 -14.46
N VAL A 146 7.17 11.94 -14.72
CA VAL A 146 7.60 10.95 -13.72
C VAL A 146 8.32 11.61 -12.53
N ALA A 147 9.20 12.59 -12.78
CA ALA A 147 9.92 13.28 -11.71
C ALA A 147 8.96 14.09 -10.82
N ILE A 148 7.98 14.78 -11.42
CA ILE A 148 6.92 15.50 -10.68
C ILE A 148 6.08 14.53 -9.87
N ASP A 149 5.66 13.40 -10.45
CA ASP A 149 4.90 12.35 -9.74
C ASP A 149 5.67 11.83 -8.52
N ALA A 150 6.91 11.37 -8.73
CA ALA A 150 7.73 10.80 -7.68
C ALA A 150 7.97 11.79 -6.53
N ALA A 151 8.17 13.07 -6.83
CA ALA A 151 8.40 14.11 -5.82
C ALA A 151 7.14 14.48 -5.03
N PHE A 152 6.00 14.64 -5.71
CA PHE A 152 4.83 15.33 -5.12
C PHE A 152 3.61 14.43 -4.92
N LEU A 153 3.34 13.51 -5.83
CA LEU A 153 2.09 12.74 -5.83
C LEU A 153 2.25 11.36 -5.17
N SER A 154 3.50 10.89 -5.09
CA SER A 154 3.88 9.58 -4.61
C SER A 154 4.10 9.48 -3.09
N LYS A 155 3.18 10.07 -2.30
CA LYS A 155 3.12 9.95 -0.83
C LYS A 155 1.74 9.45 -0.38
N TYR A 156 1.68 8.50 0.55
CA TYR A 156 0.42 8.09 1.18
C TYR A 156 0.54 8.11 2.70
N GLU A 157 -0.56 8.46 3.35
CA GLU A 157 -0.73 8.20 4.77
C GLU A 157 -1.25 6.77 4.87
N PRO A 158 -0.51 5.86 5.54
CA PRO A 158 -1.07 4.57 5.87
C PRO A 158 -2.34 4.83 6.68
N PRO A 159 -3.42 4.05 6.47
CA PRO A 159 -4.57 4.15 7.35
C PRO A 159 -4.04 4.04 8.77
N GLU A 160 -4.54 4.90 9.68
CA GLU A 160 -4.24 4.72 11.09
C GLU A 160 -4.47 3.24 11.38
N PRO A 161 -3.60 2.59 12.17
CA PRO A 161 -3.94 1.29 12.70
C PRO A 161 -5.23 1.54 13.45
N ARG A 162 -6.38 1.28 12.81
CA ARG A 162 -7.63 1.03 13.50
C ARG A 162 -7.16 0.01 14.50
N GLU A 163 -7.09 0.40 15.79
CA GLU A 163 -6.92 -0.53 16.90
C GLU A 163 -7.66 -1.76 16.46
N ALA A 164 -6.92 -2.83 16.11
CA ALA A 164 -7.47 -3.95 15.37
C ALA A 164 -8.80 -4.25 16.02
N ALA A 165 -9.88 -3.86 15.33
CA ALA A 165 -11.11 -3.57 16.02
C ALA A 165 -11.37 -4.82 16.82
N LEU A 166 -11.57 -4.67 18.13
CA LEU A 166 -11.94 -5.75 19.05
C LEU A 166 -13.31 -6.34 18.66
N LEU A 167 -13.65 -6.33 17.37
CA LEU A 167 -14.57 -7.24 16.75
C LEU A 167 -14.08 -8.64 17.13
N PRO A 168 -14.93 -9.46 17.77
CA PRO A 168 -14.62 -10.86 17.99
C PRO A 168 -14.21 -11.44 16.64
N ARG A 169 -13.02 -12.04 16.58
CA ARG A 169 -12.43 -12.64 15.36
C ARG A 169 -13.39 -13.70 14.81
N GLY A 170 -14.34 -13.28 13.98
CA GLY A 170 -15.12 -14.17 13.13
C GLY A 170 -14.35 -14.35 11.83
N PHE A 171 -14.16 -15.58 11.38
CA PHE A 171 -13.55 -16.03 10.11
C PHE A 171 -13.09 -14.90 9.16
N GLU A 172 -11.97 -14.24 9.47
CA GLU A 172 -11.56 -13.02 8.76
C GLU A 172 -10.70 -13.29 7.52
N SER A 173 -10.11 -14.47 7.41
CA SER A 173 -9.26 -14.80 6.27
C SER A 173 -9.10 -16.31 6.12
N ILE A 174 -9.44 -16.80 4.93
CA ILE A 174 -9.09 -18.11 4.43
C ILE A 174 -8.13 -17.86 3.26
N THR A 175 -6.82 -17.99 3.50
CA THR A 175 -5.82 -17.82 2.44
C THR A 175 -5.36 -19.18 1.96
N PRO A 176 -5.54 -19.53 0.68
CA PRO A 176 -4.96 -20.77 0.15
C PRO A 176 -3.43 -20.69 0.25
N MET A 177 -2.80 -21.76 0.74
CA MET A 177 -1.35 -21.90 0.76
C MET A 177 -0.93 -23.14 -0.02
N ILE A 178 0.15 -22.97 -0.80
CA ILE A 178 0.83 -24.06 -1.48
C ILE A 178 2.23 -24.13 -0.86
N ASP A 179 2.53 -25.19 -0.11
CA ASP A 179 3.88 -25.49 0.38
C ASP A 179 4.48 -26.59 -0.50
N VAL A 180 5.55 -26.26 -1.23
CA VAL A 180 6.25 -27.19 -2.12
C VAL A 180 7.60 -27.54 -1.49
N ARG A 181 7.76 -28.81 -1.12
CA ARG A 181 9.01 -29.39 -0.61
C ARG A 181 9.49 -30.51 -1.54
N PRO A 182 10.78 -30.88 -1.52
CA PRO A 182 11.32 -31.92 -2.41
C PRO A 182 10.62 -33.28 -2.31
N ASP A 183 10.06 -33.58 -1.13
CA ASP A 183 9.40 -34.86 -0.80
C ASP A 183 7.86 -34.77 -0.79
N ARG A 184 7.28 -33.56 -0.87
CA ARG A 184 5.82 -33.37 -0.79
C ARG A 184 5.33 -32.03 -1.31
N THR A 185 4.11 -32.02 -1.82
CA THR A 185 3.35 -30.80 -2.11
C THR A 185 2.11 -30.79 -1.25
N VAL A 186 1.93 -29.73 -0.45
CA VAL A 186 0.76 -29.56 0.42
C VAL A 186 -0.06 -28.40 -0.12
N LEU A 187 -1.31 -28.69 -0.48
CA LEU A 187 -2.34 -27.69 -0.71
C LEU A 187 -3.16 -27.56 0.56
N GLY A 188 -3.17 -26.37 1.15
CA GLY A 188 -3.87 -26.12 2.40
C GLY A 188 -4.55 -24.76 2.41
N VAL A 189 -5.25 -24.50 3.50
CA VAL A 189 -5.83 -23.19 3.78
C VAL A 189 -5.36 -22.74 5.14
N ARG A 190 -4.75 -21.56 5.18
CA ARG A 190 -4.31 -20.92 6.41
C ARG A 190 -5.31 -19.82 6.74
N GLY A 191 -5.85 -19.86 7.95
CA GLY A 191 -6.76 -18.85 8.45
C GLY A 191 -6.58 -18.63 9.94
N LEU A 192 -7.09 -17.50 10.41
CA LEU A 192 -7.33 -17.26 11.83
C LEU A 192 -8.77 -17.73 12.10
N PHE A 193 -8.89 -18.88 12.77
CA PHE A 193 -10.16 -19.46 13.25
C PHE A 193 -10.33 -19.18 14.75
#